data_AF-A0A6M5J7V0-F1
#
_entry.id   AF-A0A6M5J7V0-F1
#
_cell.length_a   1.000
_cell.length_b   1.000
_cell.length_c   1.000
_cell.angle_alpha   90.00
_cell.angle_beta   90.00
_cell.angle_gamma   90.00
#
_symmetry.space_group_name_H-M   'P 1'
#
loop_
_entity.id
_entity.type
_entity.pdbx_description
1 polymer ?
#
loop_
_entity_poly.entity_id
_entity_poly.type
_entity_poly.pdbx_seq_one_letter_code
_entity_poly.pdbx_strand_id
1 'polypeptide(L)'
;MTRFDPSGRMDAAFCTSLFAFAADRPPDEVLRAIGAAGAAHLAAYGMTTPARLAEFVAQTAHETGGYRRFEEDLHYSAEGLARTWPGRFALSTKAAVKRPNALAIRLAGRPEAIANSVYARAAEGNVQPGDGWRYRGRGMLQLTFRNNYRAAGKRLGLDLEARPELAADPATSLLIALDFWRRAGVNVCCDAGDYVGARGLTNCGSRTPNVAPIGLEDVAKRRARLLAVLV
;
A
#
# COMPACT_ATOMS: atom_id res chain seq x y z
N MET A 1 -23.29 -7.17 18.34
CA MET A 1 -22.26 -6.54 17.48
C MET A 1 -21.70 -5.36 18.23
N THR A 2 -20.38 -5.31 18.41
CA THR A 2 -19.70 -4.13 18.97
C THR A 2 -19.88 -2.99 18.00
N ARG A 3 -20.64 -1.95 18.38
CA ARG A 3 -20.70 -0.70 17.62
C ARG A 3 -19.49 0.14 18.00
N PHE A 4 -18.77 0.62 16.99
CA PHE A 4 -17.66 1.55 17.14
C PHE A 4 -18.25 2.96 16.98
N ASP A 5 -18.28 3.74 18.06
CA ASP A 5 -18.72 5.12 18.03
C ASP A 5 -17.53 6.04 17.68
N PRO A 6 -17.45 6.62 16.46
CA PRO A 6 -16.38 7.52 16.08
C PRO A 6 -16.53 8.93 16.69
N SER A 7 -17.63 9.24 17.37
CA SER A 7 -17.76 10.44 18.21
C SER A 7 -17.07 10.27 19.58
N GLY A 8 -16.75 9.02 19.95
CA GLY A 8 -15.86 8.69 21.06
C GLY A 8 -14.38 8.92 20.73
N ARG A 9 -13.50 8.86 21.75
CA ARG A 9 -12.05 8.96 21.55
C ARG A 9 -11.56 7.81 20.64
N MET A 10 -10.96 8.15 19.48
CA MET A 10 -10.12 7.24 18.69
C MET A 10 -8.86 6.88 19.47
N ASP A 11 -9.00 6.14 20.56
CA ASP A 11 -7.89 5.65 21.35
C ASP A 11 -7.25 4.40 20.74
N ALA A 12 -6.14 3.95 21.33
CA ALA A 12 -5.38 2.82 20.81
C ALA A 12 -6.20 1.52 20.81
N ALA A 13 -7.12 1.32 21.76
CA ALA A 13 -7.93 0.12 21.85
C ALA A 13 -9.00 0.08 20.74
N PHE A 14 -9.64 1.23 20.50
CA PHE A 14 -10.55 1.43 19.37
C PHE A 14 -9.84 1.15 18.05
N CYS A 15 -8.73 1.83 17.78
CA CYS A 15 -8.01 1.70 16.51
C CYS A 15 -7.52 0.27 16.31
N THR A 16 -6.91 -0.36 17.33
CA THR A 16 -6.49 -1.76 17.27
C THR A 16 -7.64 -2.69 16.86
N SER A 17 -8.81 -2.51 17.49
CA SER A 17 -9.99 -3.34 17.21
C SER A 17 -10.52 -3.13 15.79
N LEU A 18 -10.49 -1.89 15.29
CA LEU A 18 -10.91 -1.57 13.93
C LEU A 18 -9.99 -2.22 12.88
N PHE A 19 -8.67 -2.12 13.05
CA PHE A 19 -7.70 -2.76 12.17
C PHE A 19 -7.79 -4.29 12.24
N ALA A 20 -7.97 -4.86 13.44
CA ALA A 20 -8.17 -6.30 13.65
C ALA A 20 -9.44 -6.81 12.95
N PHE A 21 -10.54 -6.07 13.06
CA PHE A 21 -11.79 -6.39 12.37
C PHE A 21 -11.61 -6.44 10.85
N ALA A 22 -10.92 -5.47 10.27
CA ALA A 22 -10.63 -5.46 8.83
C ALA A 22 -9.67 -6.59 8.41
N ALA A 23 -8.75 -6.98 9.29
CA ALA A 23 -7.79 -8.05 9.07
C ALA A 23 -8.36 -9.46 9.25
N ASP A 24 -9.58 -9.56 9.79
CA ASP A 24 -10.29 -10.80 10.11
C ASP A 24 -9.46 -11.72 11.02
N ARG A 25 -8.80 -11.12 12.02
CA ARG A 25 -7.94 -11.84 12.97
C ARG A 25 -7.88 -11.13 14.33
N PRO A 26 -7.59 -11.85 15.43
CA PRO A 26 -7.43 -11.24 16.75
C PRO A 26 -6.29 -10.20 16.76
N PRO A 27 -6.36 -9.19 17.66
CA PRO A 27 -5.26 -8.25 17.87
C PRO A 27 -3.95 -8.95 18.24
N ASP A 28 -2.90 -8.70 17.45
CA ASP A 28 -1.52 -9.07 17.74
C ASP A 28 -0.64 -7.84 17.91
N GLU A 29 0.67 -8.05 18.06
CA GLU A 29 1.65 -6.96 18.21
C GLU A 29 1.60 -5.96 17.04
N VAL A 30 1.51 -6.45 15.81
CA VAL A 30 1.42 -5.61 14.60
C VAL A 30 0.18 -4.73 14.64
N LEU A 31 -1.00 -5.31 14.91
CA LEU A 31 -2.25 -4.57 14.96
C LEU A 31 -2.31 -3.59 16.13
N ARG A 32 -1.66 -3.91 17.27
CA ARG A 32 -1.51 -2.98 18.40
C ARG A 32 -0.60 -1.80 18.07
N ALA A 33 0.50 -2.04 17.36
CA ALA A 33 1.38 -0.97 16.89
C ALA A 33 0.66 -0.03 15.90
N ILE A 34 -0.08 -0.59 14.94
CA ILE A 34 -0.93 0.18 14.02
C ILE A 34 -2.03 0.91 14.78
N GLY A 35 -2.66 0.28 15.77
CA GLY A 35 -3.69 0.89 16.60
C GLY A 35 -3.18 2.08 17.40
N ALA A 36 -2.01 1.97 18.03
CA ALA A 36 -1.38 3.06 18.76
C ALA A 36 -1.02 4.24 17.83
N ALA A 37 -0.43 3.96 16.67
CA ALA A 37 -0.16 4.98 15.66
C ALA A 37 -1.46 5.61 15.10
N GLY A 38 -2.52 4.80 14.95
CA GLY A 38 -3.83 5.24 14.53
C GLY A 38 -4.43 6.25 15.49
N ALA A 39 -4.37 5.97 16.79
CA ALA A 39 -4.83 6.89 17.82
C ALA A 39 -4.08 8.22 17.82
N ALA A 40 -2.79 8.20 17.51
CA ALA A 40 -1.96 9.40 17.43
C ALA A 40 -2.22 10.25 16.17
N HIS A 41 -2.61 9.63 15.04
CA HIS A 41 -2.53 10.30 13.73
C HIS A 41 -3.84 10.35 12.93
N LEU A 42 -4.75 9.39 13.04
CA LEU A 42 -5.95 9.30 12.17
C LEU A 42 -6.76 10.61 12.17
N ALA A 43 -7.06 11.15 13.35
CA ALA A 43 -7.80 12.41 13.50
C ALA A 43 -7.08 13.59 12.84
N ALA A 44 -5.77 13.72 13.07
CA ALA A 44 -4.95 14.81 12.53
C ALA A 44 -4.86 14.76 10.99
N TYR A 45 -5.10 13.59 10.38
CA TYR A 45 -5.19 13.37 8.94
C TYR A 45 -6.63 13.37 8.39
N GLY A 46 -7.60 13.75 9.22
CA GLY A 46 -8.99 13.93 8.81
C GLY A 46 -9.78 12.63 8.68
N MET A 47 -9.32 11.53 9.27
CA MET A 47 -10.06 10.26 9.36
C MET A 47 -11.10 10.33 10.47
N THR A 48 -12.02 11.29 10.36
CA THR A 48 -12.96 11.66 11.43
C THR A 48 -14.40 11.26 11.14
N THR A 49 -14.66 10.58 10.02
CA THR A 49 -16.00 10.10 9.65
C THR A 49 -15.97 8.58 9.44
N PRO A 50 -17.10 7.89 9.67
CA PRO A 50 -17.23 6.46 9.35
C PRO A 50 -16.77 6.12 7.93
N ALA A 51 -17.15 6.95 6.95
CA ALA A 51 -16.82 6.74 5.55
C ALA A 51 -15.32 6.79 5.27
N ARG A 52 -14.62 7.80 5.82
CA ARG A 52 -13.17 7.95 5.64
C ARG A 52 -12.40 6.84 6.35
N LEU A 53 -12.78 6.51 7.60
CA LEU A 53 -12.17 5.41 8.35
C LEU A 53 -12.37 4.06 7.63
N ALA A 54 -13.59 3.75 7.22
CA ALA A 54 -13.90 2.50 6.55
C ALA A 54 -13.14 2.35 5.22
N GLU A 55 -13.07 3.41 4.41
CA GLU A 55 -12.33 3.38 3.14
C GLU A 55 -10.83 3.23 3.38
N PHE A 56 -10.23 4.03 4.27
CA PHE A 56 -8.80 3.95 4.58
C PHE A 56 -8.40 2.56 5.07
N VAL A 57 -9.11 2.04 6.09
CA VAL A 57 -8.81 0.74 6.68
C VAL A 57 -9.06 -0.40 5.69
N ALA A 58 -10.08 -0.32 4.84
CA ALA A 58 -10.34 -1.32 3.81
C ALA A 58 -9.22 -1.37 2.77
N GLN A 59 -8.78 -0.22 2.27
CA GLN A 59 -7.70 -0.09 1.29
C GLN A 59 -6.38 -0.63 1.87
N THR A 60 -5.98 -0.18 3.05
CA THR A 60 -4.71 -0.62 3.65
C THR A 60 -4.73 -2.09 4.06
N ALA A 61 -5.88 -2.63 4.49
CA ALA A 61 -6.01 -4.06 4.77
C ALA A 61 -5.90 -4.90 3.48
N HIS A 62 -6.49 -4.45 2.37
CA HIS A 62 -6.39 -5.12 1.08
C HIS A 62 -4.93 -5.18 0.60
N GLU A 63 -4.25 -4.03 0.56
CA GLU A 63 -2.88 -3.90 0.05
C GLU A 63 -1.83 -4.69 0.83
N THR A 64 -2.10 -4.96 2.11
CA THR A 64 -1.17 -5.65 3.01
C THR A 64 -1.54 -7.11 3.29
N GLY A 65 -2.60 -7.62 2.66
CA GLY A 65 -3.12 -8.97 2.95
C GLY A 65 -3.58 -9.12 4.41
N GLY A 66 -4.25 -8.10 4.96
CA GLY A 66 -4.69 -8.03 6.35
C GLY A 66 -3.55 -7.70 7.32
N TYR A 67 -2.70 -6.75 6.94
CA TYR A 67 -1.55 -6.28 7.73
C TYR A 67 -0.53 -7.38 8.02
N ARG A 68 -0.28 -8.25 7.03
CA ARG A 68 0.69 -9.35 7.13
C ARG A 68 1.97 -9.08 6.34
N ARG A 69 1.91 -8.18 5.35
CA ARG A 69 3.03 -7.83 4.48
C ARG A 69 3.13 -6.32 4.33
N PHE A 70 4.32 -5.79 4.56
CA PHE A 70 4.65 -4.36 4.42
C PHE A 70 5.85 -4.13 3.51
N GLU A 71 6.33 -5.16 2.84
CA GLU A 71 7.34 -5.05 1.80
C GLU A 71 7.09 -6.11 0.73
N GLU A 72 7.46 -5.80 -0.50
CA GLU A 72 7.46 -6.79 -1.57
C GLU A 72 8.65 -7.76 -1.41
N ASP A 73 8.40 -9.04 -1.70
CA ASP A 73 9.41 -10.11 -1.65
C ASP A 73 10.17 -10.27 -2.98
N LEU A 74 9.57 -9.82 -4.10
CA LEU A 74 10.09 -9.91 -5.47
C LEU A 74 10.55 -11.31 -5.89
N HIS A 75 9.95 -12.35 -5.30
CA HIS A 75 10.32 -13.73 -5.59
C HIS A 75 9.48 -14.29 -6.74
N TYR A 76 10.01 -14.18 -7.97
CA TYR A 76 9.31 -14.65 -9.18
C TYR A 76 10.06 -15.78 -9.90
N SER A 77 9.29 -16.74 -10.45
CA SER A 77 9.78 -17.62 -11.51
C SER A 77 9.96 -16.84 -12.83
N ALA A 78 10.63 -17.43 -13.81
CA ALA A 78 10.78 -16.83 -15.13
C ALA A 78 9.40 -16.58 -15.79
N GLU A 79 8.48 -17.55 -15.69
CA GLU A 79 7.10 -17.44 -16.17
C GLU A 79 6.31 -16.39 -15.39
N GLY A 80 6.56 -16.26 -14.09
CA GLY A 80 6.01 -15.18 -13.26
C GLY A 80 6.43 -13.82 -13.80
N LEU A 81 7.72 -13.60 -14.02
CA LEU A 81 8.25 -12.37 -14.60
C LEU A 81 7.65 -12.05 -15.97
N ALA A 82 7.56 -13.04 -16.85
CA ALA A 82 6.99 -12.88 -18.19
C ALA A 82 5.49 -12.52 -18.16
N ARG A 83 4.73 -13.04 -17.19
CA ARG A 83 3.32 -12.70 -16.99
C ARG A 83 3.14 -11.31 -16.40
N THR A 84 3.93 -10.93 -15.40
CA THR A 84 3.80 -9.65 -14.68
C THR A 84 4.30 -8.47 -15.52
N TRP A 85 5.45 -8.60 -16.17
CA TRP A 85 6.05 -7.54 -16.99
C TRP A 85 6.43 -8.05 -18.39
N PRO A 86 5.44 -8.38 -19.23
CA PRO A 86 5.69 -9.00 -20.54
C PRO A 86 6.57 -8.13 -21.44
N GLY A 87 6.47 -6.79 -21.36
CA GLY A 87 7.33 -5.88 -22.14
C GLY A 87 8.81 -5.96 -21.81
N ARG A 88 9.17 -6.52 -20.64
CA ARG A 88 10.56 -6.65 -20.19
C ARG A 88 11.04 -8.10 -20.21
N PHE A 89 10.15 -9.05 -19.90
CA PHE A 89 10.52 -10.43 -19.58
C PHE A 89 9.87 -11.48 -20.49
N ALA A 90 8.94 -11.12 -21.36
CA ALA A 90 8.39 -12.05 -22.34
C ALA A 90 9.09 -11.95 -23.70
N LEU A 91 9.09 -13.05 -24.45
CA LEU A 91 9.54 -13.06 -25.86
C LEU A 91 8.63 -12.23 -26.78
N SER A 92 7.34 -12.14 -26.45
CA SER A 92 6.36 -11.33 -27.17
C SER A 92 5.27 -10.83 -26.25
N THR A 93 5.00 -9.53 -26.28
CA THR A 93 3.89 -8.91 -25.55
C THR A 93 2.54 -9.26 -26.16
N LYS A 94 2.49 -9.61 -27.45
CA LYS A 94 1.26 -9.91 -28.19
C LYS A 94 0.81 -11.36 -28.05
N ALA A 95 1.71 -12.28 -27.67
CA ALA A 95 1.38 -13.70 -27.53
C ALA A 95 0.37 -13.94 -26.40
N ALA A 96 -0.59 -14.85 -26.61
CA ALA A 96 -1.57 -15.23 -25.59
C ALA A 96 -0.87 -15.85 -24.36
N VAL A 97 0.09 -16.75 -24.59
CA VAL A 97 0.93 -17.33 -23.53
C VAL A 97 2.25 -16.57 -23.45
N LYS A 98 2.52 -15.96 -22.29
CA LYS A 98 3.76 -15.22 -22.06
C LYS A 98 4.91 -16.19 -21.78
N ARG A 99 5.71 -16.47 -22.80
CA ARG A 99 6.93 -17.28 -22.66
C ARG A 99 8.10 -16.40 -22.18
N PRO A 100 8.88 -16.84 -21.17
CA PRO A 100 10.00 -16.06 -20.65
C PRO A 100 11.12 -15.89 -21.67
N ASN A 101 11.75 -14.72 -21.66
CA ASN A 101 12.99 -14.46 -22.40
C ASN A 101 14.23 -14.83 -21.56
N ALA A 102 15.42 -14.70 -22.16
CA ALA A 102 16.68 -15.04 -21.49
C ALA A 102 16.93 -14.22 -20.21
N LEU A 103 16.50 -12.96 -20.17
CA LEU A 103 16.61 -12.12 -18.97
C LEU A 103 15.75 -12.65 -17.83
N ALA A 104 14.51 -13.05 -18.12
CA ALA A 104 13.60 -13.63 -17.13
C ALA A 104 14.17 -14.91 -16.52
N ILE A 105 14.72 -15.79 -17.35
CA ILE A 105 15.37 -17.03 -16.89
C ILE A 105 16.56 -16.73 -15.98
N ARG A 106 17.41 -15.76 -16.36
CA ARG A 106 18.59 -15.36 -15.57
C ARG A 106 18.23 -14.77 -14.20
N LEU A 107 17.12 -14.04 -14.11
CA LEU A 107 16.71 -13.34 -12.90
C LEU A 107 15.78 -14.16 -11.99
N ALA A 108 15.18 -15.22 -12.48
CA ALA A 108 14.24 -16.04 -11.72
C ALA A 108 14.82 -16.47 -10.35
N GLY A 109 14.03 -16.32 -9.28
CA GLY A 109 14.42 -16.63 -7.91
C GLY A 109 15.47 -15.69 -7.30
N ARG A 110 15.86 -14.60 -7.97
CA ARG A 110 16.88 -13.64 -7.50
C ARG A 110 16.25 -12.28 -7.21
N PRO A 111 15.58 -12.10 -6.06
CA PRO A 111 14.71 -10.94 -5.81
C PRO A 111 15.42 -9.60 -5.88
N GLU A 112 16.64 -9.48 -5.34
CA GLU A 112 17.45 -8.26 -5.46
C GLU A 112 17.79 -7.91 -6.91
N ALA A 113 18.17 -8.92 -7.72
CA ALA A 113 18.48 -8.72 -9.12
C ALA A 113 17.20 -8.36 -9.93
N ILE A 114 16.06 -8.97 -9.58
CA ILE A 114 14.75 -8.61 -10.13
C ILE A 114 14.43 -7.16 -9.81
N ALA A 115 14.54 -6.74 -8.54
CA ALA A 115 14.27 -5.37 -8.10
C ALA A 115 15.15 -4.35 -8.83
N ASN A 116 16.45 -4.62 -8.90
CA ASN A 116 17.41 -3.78 -9.59
C ASN A 116 17.13 -3.70 -11.09
N SER A 117 16.55 -4.74 -11.70
CA SER A 117 16.11 -4.69 -13.10
C SER A 117 14.78 -3.94 -13.27
N VAL A 118 13.82 -4.15 -12.37
CA VAL A 118 12.46 -3.63 -12.49
C VAL A 118 12.39 -2.14 -12.19
N TYR A 119 13.14 -1.72 -11.17
CA TYR A 119 13.15 -0.36 -10.64
C TYR A 119 14.40 0.44 -11.02
N ALA A 120 15.17 0.01 -12.03
CA ALA A 120 16.22 0.85 -12.64
C ALA A 120 15.59 2.04 -13.39
N ARG A 121 15.29 3.12 -12.66
CA ARG A 121 14.63 4.33 -13.17
C ARG A 121 15.35 5.57 -12.66
N ALA A 122 16.26 6.10 -13.48
CA ALA A 122 17.03 7.30 -13.14
C ALA A 122 16.14 8.52 -12.87
N ALA A 123 15.05 8.69 -13.63
CA ALA A 123 14.07 9.77 -13.42
C ALA A 123 13.41 9.73 -12.02
N GLU A 124 13.33 8.55 -11.41
CA GLU A 124 12.77 8.34 -10.07
C GLU A 124 13.85 8.35 -8.97
N GLY A 125 15.08 8.71 -9.33
CA GLY A 125 16.22 8.85 -8.42
C GLY A 125 17.01 7.56 -8.18
N ASN A 126 16.62 6.43 -8.78
CA ASN A 126 17.37 5.18 -8.70
C ASN A 126 18.54 5.24 -9.70
N VAL A 127 19.68 5.77 -9.26
CA VAL A 127 20.86 6.06 -10.09
C VAL A 127 22.10 5.28 -9.66
N GLN A 128 22.09 4.70 -8.46
CA GLN A 128 23.18 3.88 -7.93
C GLN A 128 22.88 2.38 -8.12
N PRO A 129 23.93 1.55 -8.27
CA PRO A 129 23.77 0.10 -8.17
C PRO A 129 23.07 -0.29 -6.86
N GLY A 130 22.07 -1.17 -6.94
CA GLY A 130 21.31 -1.62 -5.77
C GLY A 130 20.11 -0.73 -5.39
N ASP A 131 19.94 0.45 -6.00
CA ASP A 131 18.84 1.36 -5.66
C ASP A 131 17.46 0.73 -5.90
N GLY A 132 17.33 -0.16 -6.90
CA GLY A 132 16.08 -0.83 -7.17
C GLY A 132 15.63 -1.75 -6.03
N TRP A 133 16.56 -2.49 -5.41
CA TRP A 133 16.28 -3.30 -4.22
C TRP A 133 16.14 -2.46 -2.96
N ARG A 134 17.02 -1.47 -2.79
CA ARG A 134 17.06 -0.60 -1.62
C ARG A 134 15.75 0.21 -1.47
N TYR A 135 15.24 0.75 -2.57
CA TYR A 135 14.02 1.57 -2.63
C TYR A 135 12.84 0.85 -3.31
N ARG A 136 12.77 -0.48 -3.13
CA ARG A 136 11.61 -1.29 -3.50
C ARG A 136 10.35 -0.88 -2.71
N GLY A 137 9.19 -1.35 -3.14
CA GLY A 137 7.89 -1.12 -2.55
C GLY A 137 7.79 -1.56 -1.09
N ARG A 138 7.48 -0.60 -0.21
CA ARG A 138 7.20 -0.83 1.21
C ARG A 138 5.97 -0.07 1.70
N GLY A 139 5.47 -0.50 2.83
CA GLY A 139 4.36 0.10 3.55
C GLY A 139 2.99 -0.23 2.95
N MET A 140 1.94 0.27 3.61
CA MET A 140 0.54 -0.06 3.33
C MET A 140 0.06 0.37 1.94
N LEU A 141 0.71 1.36 1.32
CA LEU A 141 0.37 1.89 -0.01
C LEU A 141 1.60 1.94 -0.94
N GLN A 142 2.53 0.99 -0.79
CA GLN A 142 3.65 0.74 -1.72
C GLN A 142 4.52 1.97 -2.09
N LEU A 143 5.16 2.58 -1.09
CA LEU A 143 6.20 3.59 -1.31
C LEU A 143 7.40 2.97 -2.06
N THR A 144 7.69 3.48 -3.25
CA THR A 144 8.72 2.95 -4.16
C THR A 144 9.53 4.09 -4.77
N PHE A 145 10.80 3.82 -5.10
CA PHE A 145 11.80 4.73 -5.68
C PHE A 145 12.40 5.76 -4.73
N ARG A 146 13.71 5.99 -4.88
CA ARG A 146 14.52 6.85 -4.02
C ARG A 146 13.94 8.25 -3.83
N ASN A 147 13.47 8.88 -4.91
CA ASN A 147 12.90 10.22 -4.83
C ASN A 147 11.66 10.28 -3.91
N ASN A 148 10.80 9.25 -3.97
CA ASN A 148 9.62 9.19 -3.12
C ASN A 148 9.97 8.92 -1.66
N TYR A 149 10.95 8.04 -1.39
CA TYR A 149 11.49 7.82 -0.04
C TYR A 149 12.03 9.12 0.56
N ARG A 150 12.88 9.84 -0.18
CA ARG A 150 13.41 11.16 0.24
C ARG A 150 12.30 12.16 0.51
N ALA A 151 11.33 12.27 -0.41
CA ALA A 151 10.25 13.26 -0.30
C ALA A 151 9.31 12.96 0.87
N ALA A 152 8.92 11.69 1.07
CA ALA A 152 8.12 11.27 2.21
C ALA A 152 8.87 11.48 3.52
N GLY A 153 10.15 11.10 3.56
CA GLY A 153 11.00 11.30 4.74
C GLY A 153 11.06 12.76 5.18
N LYS A 154 11.30 13.67 4.23
CA LYS A 154 11.31 15.13 4.51
C LYS A 154 9.98 15.64 5.08
N ARG A 155 8.84 15.18 4.55
CA ARG A 155 7.51 15.63 5.03
C ARG A 155 7.18 15.10 6.42
N LEU A 156 7.64 13.89 6.74
CA LEU A 156 7.32 13.19 7.98
C LEU A 156 8.39 13.36 9.08
N GLY A 157 9.52 14.00 8.77
CA GLY A 157 10.64 14.10 9.69
C GLY A 157 11.34 12.75 9.93
N LEU A 158 11.31 11.86 8.93
CA LEU A 158 11.89 10.51 8.99
C LEU A 158 13.04 10.39 7.98
N ASP A 159 14.13 9.75 8.37
CA ASP A 159 15.26 9.52 7.46
C ASP A 159 15.05 8.27 6.60
N LEU A 160 14.02 8.30 5.75
CA LEU A 160 13.63 7.18 4.88
C LEU A 160 14.61 6.95 3.72
N GLU A 161 15.47 7.92 3.38
CA GLU A 161 16.46 7.72 2.33
C GLU A 161 17.66 6.91 2.84
N ALA A 162 18.15 7.21 4.05
CA ALA A 162 19.22 6.44 4.67
C ALA A 162 18.71 5.12 5.28
N ARG A 163 17.48 5.12 5.80
CA ARG A 163 16.82 3.98 6.47
C ARG A 163 15.48 3.62 5.82
N PRO A 164 15.48 3.11 4.57
CA PRO A 164 14.26 2.79 3.84
C PRO A 164 13.43 1.66 4.47
N GLU A 165 14.04 0.79 5.27
CA GLU A 165 13.36 -0.27 6.03
C GLU A 165 12.32 0.27 7.02
N LEU A 166 12.47 1.51 7.49
CA LEU A 166 11.46 2.16 8.33
C LEU A 166 10.09 2.23 7.64
N ALA A 167 10.03 2.27 6.31
CA ALA A 167 8.75 2.27 5.60
C ALA A 167 7.98 0.95 5.73
N ALA A 168 8.62 -0.15 6.14
CA ALA A 168 7.97 -1.43 6.42
C ALA A 168 7.54 -1.60 7.89
N ASP A 169 8.01 -0.74 8.81
CA ASP A 169 7.53 -0.74 10.19
C ASP A 169 6.02 -0.42 10.23
N PRO A 170 5.17 -1.21 10.92
CA PRO A 170 3.72 -1.04 10.85
C PRO A 170 3.21 0.36 11.25
N ALA A 171 3.80 0.98 12.27
CA ALA A 171 3.40 2.31 12.74
C ALA A 171 3.84 3.40 11.75
N THR A 172 5.07 3.33 11.28
CA THR A 172 5.63 4.26 10.29
C THR A 172 4.92 4.15 8.94
N SER A 173 4.61 2.93 8.53
CA SER A 173 3.86 2.59 7.32
C SER A 173 2.45 3.21 7.32
N LEU A 174 1.76 3.20 8.46
CA LEU A 174 0.48 3.90 8.63
C LEU A 174 0.64 5.40 8.38
N LEU A 175 1.65 6.03 8.98
CA LEU A 175 1.90 7.47 8.83
C LEU A 175 2.23 7.84 7.38
N ILE A 176 3.03 7.03 6.68
CA ILE A 176 3.32 7.19 5.25
C ILE A 176 2.04 7.09 4.42
N ALA A 177 1.18 6.11 4.70
CA ALA A 177 -0.09 5.95 4.00
C ALA A 177 -1.03 7.14 4.22
N LEU A 178 -1.08 7.69 5.45
CA LEU A 178 -1.86 8.88 5.76
C LEU A 178 -1.33 10.14 5.04
N ASP A 179 -0.01 10.33 4.93
CA ASP A 179 0.59 11.40 4.12
C ASP A 179 0.21 11.29 2.66
N PHE A 180 0.34 10.10 2.07
CA PHE A 180 -0.11 9.86 0.70
C PHE A 180 -1.60 10.19 0.54
N TRP A 181 -2.45 9.66 1.43
CA TRP A 181 -3.90 9.80 1.36
C TRP A 181 -4.35 11.27 1.35
N ARG A 182 -3.77 12.07 2.24
CA ARG A 182 -4.05 13.51 2.33
C ARG A 182 -3.63 14.22 1.03
N ARG A 183 -2.41 13.96 0.55
CA ARG A 183 -1.88 14.64 -0.65
C ARG A 183 -2.62 14.26 -1.93
N ALA A 184 -3.02 12.99 -2.04
CA ALA A 184 -3.81 12.51 -3.19
C ALA A 184 -5.28 12.95 -3.13
N GLY A 185 -5.72 13.58 -2.03
CA GLY A 185 -7.09 14.09 -1.88
C GLY A 185 -8.13 12.98 -1.78
N VAL A 186 -7.76 11.79 -1.30
CA VAL A 186 -8.64 10.60 -1.30
C VAL A 186 -9.88 10.82 -0.44
N ASN A 187 -9.79 11.65 0.62
CA ASN A 187 -10.95 12.04 1.43
C ASN A 187 -12.09 12.66 0.60
N VAL A 188 -11.77 13.39 -0.48
CA VAL A 188 -12.79 13.97 -1.38
C VAL A 188 -13.63 12.87 -2.04
N CYS A 189 -12.99 11.75 -2.41
CA CYS A 189 -13.69 10.58 -2.93
C CYS A 189 -14.54 9.91 -1.84
N CYS A 190 -14.01 9.76 -0.63
CA CYS A 190 -14.74 9.18 0.50
C CYS A 190 -16.02 9.97 0.81
N ASP A 191 -15.92 11.30 0.87
CA ASP A 191 -17.03 12.18 1.20
C ASP A 191 -18.13 12.17 0.12
N ALA A 192 -17.74 11.98 -1.14
CA ALA A 192 -18.66 11.83 -2.27
C ALA A 192 -19.22 10.41 -2.43
N GLY A 193 -18.78 9.43 -1.62
CA GLY A 193 -19.13 8.02 -1.79
C GLY A 193 -18.49 7.34 -3.01
N ASP A 194 -17.50 7.99 -3.64
CA ASP A 194 -16.79 7.56 -4.84
C ASP A 194 -15.64 6.59 -4.51
N TYR A 195 -15.98 5.37 -4.09
CA TYR A 195 -14.97 4.36 -3.73
C TYR A 195 -14.17 3.85 -4.95
N VAL A 196 -14.72 3.97 -6.16
CA VAL A 196 -13.99 3.64 -7.41
C VAL A 196 -12.87 4.65 -7.63
N GLY A 197 -13.16 5.95 -7.50
CA GLY A 197 -12.17 7.01 -7.58
C GLY A 197 -11.14 6.95 -6.45
N ALA A 198 -11.56 6.62 -5.23
CA ALA A 198 -10.65 6.39 -4.12
C ALA A 198 -9.65 5.26 -4.43
N ARG A 199 -10.14 4.13 -4.94
CA ARG A 199 -9.30 3.01 -5.38
C ARG A 199 -8.41 3.37 -6.57
N GLY A 200 -8.90 4.15 -7.51
CA GLY A 200 -8.08 4.65 -8.62
C GLY A 200 -6.88 5.47 -8.13
N LEU A 201 -7.08 6.34 -7.15
CA LEU A 201 -6.00 7.13 -6.55
C LEU A 201 -4.98 6.23 -5.85
N THR A 202 -5.43 5.29 -5.00
CA THR A 202 -4.54 4.46 -4.19
C THR A 202 -3.83 3.35 -4.99
N ASN A 203 -4.43 2.84 -6.06
CA ASN A 203 -3.86 1.74 -6.86
C ASN A 203 -3.19 2.20 -8.15
N CYS A 204 -3.72 3.27 -8.77
CA CYS A 204 -3.30 3.71 -10.10
C CYS A 204 -2.73 5.13 -10.12
N GLY A 205 -2.79 5.87 -9.01
CA GLY A 205 -2.37 7.27 -8.93
C GLY A 205 -3.31 8.25 -9.64
N SER A 206 -4.50 7.82 -10.05
CA SER A 206 -5.47 8.65 -10.76
C SER A 206 -6.89 8.29 -10.36
N ARG A 207 -7.72 9.31 -10.08
CA ARG A 207 -9.15 9.12 -9.79
C ARG A 207 -9.92 8.53 -10.98
N THR A 208 -9.46 8.77 -12.20
CA THR A 208 -10.05 8.26 -13.45
C THR A 208 -8.97 7.53 -14.25
N PRO A 209 -8.57 6.33 -13.81
CA PRO A 209 -7.51 5.59 -14.48
C PRO A 209 -8.02 4.99 -15.79
N ASN A 210 -7.12 4.88 -16.78
CA ASN A 210 -7.42 4.28 -18.09
C ASN A 210 -7.58 2.75 -18.03
N VAL A 211 -7.30 2.14 -16.88
CA VAL A 211 -7.47 0.72 -16.59
C VAL A 211 -8.25 0.59 -15.29
N ALA A 212 -9.08 -0.44 -15.18
CA ALA A 212 -9.83 -0.70 -13.96
C ALA A 212 -8.87 -0.93 -12.78
N PRO A 213 -9.08 -0.28 -11.62
CA PRO A 213 -8.25 -0.51 -10.45
C PRO A 213 -8.32 -1.97 -9.98
N ILE A 214 -7.17 -2.53 -9.61
CA ILE A 214 -7.09 -3.92 -9.12
C ILE A 214 -7.68 -3.99 -7.71
N GLY A 215 -8.43 -5.06 -7.41
CA GLY A 215 -8.91 -5.33 -6.05
C GLY A 215 -10.15 -4.53 -5.60
N LEU A 216 -10.77 -3.77 -6.51
CA LEU A 216 -11.94 -2.93 -6.22
C LEU A 216 -13.06 -3.69 -5.48
N GLU A 217 -13.37 -4.91 -5.89
CA GLU A 217 -14.43 -5.72 -5.27
C GLU A 217 -14.10 -6.13 -3.82
N ASP A 218 -12.87 -6.54 -3.54
CA ASP A 218 -12.44 -6.91 -2.18
C ASP A 218 -12.46 -5.68 -1.25
N VAL A 219 -11.94 -4.54 -1.73
CA VAL A 219 -11.98 -3.27 -0.99
C VAL A 219 -13.42 -2.86 -0.70
N ALA A 220 -14.33 -2.94 -1.69
CA ALA A 220 -15.74 -2.62 -1.50
C ALA A 220 -16.41 -3.51 -0.44
N LYS A 221 -16.14 -4.82 -0.45
CA LYS A 221 -16.63 -5.77 0.56
C LYS A 221 -16.12 -5.44 1.97
N ARG A 222 -14.81 -5.18 2.11
CA ARG A 222 -14.20 -4.79 3.40
C ARG A 222 -14.78 -3.47 3.92
N ARG A 223 -14.90 -2.48 3.04
CA ARG A 223 -15.51 -1.18 3.37
C ARG A 223 -16.94 -1.35 3.87
N ALA A 224 -17.76 -2.14 3.18
CA ALA A 224 -19.15 -2.37 3.59
C ALA A 224 -19.24 -3.01 5.00
N ARG A 225 -18.37 -3.99 5.28
CA ARG A 225 -18.27 -4.60 6.63
C ARG A 225 -17.87 -3.58 7.69
N LEU A 226 -16.90 -2.72 7.39
CA LEU A 226 -16.43 -1.67 8.30
C LEU A 226 -17.50 -0.61 8.57
N LEU A 227 -18.20 -0.16 7.51
CA LEU A 227 -19.31 0.78 7.65
C LEU A 227 -20.41 0.24 8.56
N ALA A 228 -20.75 -1.05 8.45
CA ALA A 228 -21.80 -1.67 9.26
C ALA A 228 -21.50 -1.68 10.78
N VAL A 229 -20.25 -1.44 11.20
CA VAL A 229 -19.86 -1.38 12.61
C VAL A 229 -19.43 0.01 13.07
N LEU A 230 -19.24 0.97 12.15
CA LEU A 230 -18.86 2.36 12.41
C LEU A 230 -20.06 3.33 12.43
N VAL A 231 -21.29 2.80 12.35
CA VAL A 231 -22.57 3.55 12.33
C VAL A 231 -23.49 3.18 13.48
#